data_AF-A0AAW1XC28-F1
#
_entry.id   AF-A0AAW1XC28-F1
#
_cell.length_a   1.000
_cell.length_b   1.000
_cell.length_c   1.000
_cell.angle_alpha   90.00
_cell.angle_beta   90.00
_cell.angle_gamma   90.00
#
_symmetry.space_group_name_H-M   'P 1'
#
loop_
_entity.id
_entity.type
_entity.pdbx_description
1 polymer ?
#
loop_
_entity_poly.entity_id
_entity_poly.type
_entity_poly.pdbx_seq_one_letter_code
_entity_poly.pdbx_strand_id
1 'polypeptide(L)'
;MAGEISLQSDWEICVDFRLFLLDQKKGKYLVLEDAFAKENCFHGEMLRSPGFDNLMSLEEFTDASNGYVVDDTCVFGAEVEQFSKLKAEYYVSKTFNAGDQKWQILLYPKGYGEGNGTHLSIFLSLADWKPTPPVSKIFAVFSLSIVDQKHADHETWTSKHCFTTKSRHGVCRSSLV
;
A
#
# COMPACT_ATOMS: atom_id res chain seq x y z
N MET A 1 -39.64 -0.92 20.20
CA MET A 1 -38.71 -2.00 20.55
C MET A 1 -37.95 -2.34 19.28
N ALA A 2 -36.75 -1.77 19.12
CA ALA A 2 -35.86 -2.09 18.01
C ALA A 2 -35.09 -3.37 18.41
N GLY A 3 -35.16 -4.40 17.57
CA GLY A 3 -34.41 -5.63 17.78
C GLY A 3 -32.93 -5.34 17.63
N GLU A 4 -32.18 -5.59 18.70
CA GLU A 4 -30.73 -5.73 18.65
C GLU A 4 -30.39 -6.88 17.70
N ILE A 5 -29.65 -6.57 16.63
CA ILE A 5 -28.95 -7.60 15.87
C ILE A 5 -27.71 -7.92 16.71
N SER A 6 -27.79 -8.92 17.58
CA SER A 6 -26.61 -9.51 18.20
C SER A 6 -25.78 -10.17 17.10
N LEU A 7 -24.73 -9.49 16.64
CA LEU A 7 -23.73 -10.12 15.78
C LEU A 7 -23.03 -11.22 16.60
N GLN A 8 -23.17 -12.47 16.16
CA GLN A 8 -22.51 -13.63 16.75
C GLN A 8 -20.98 -13.44 16.69
N SER A 9 -20.31 -13.73 17.80
CA SER A 9 -18.94 -13.31 18.12
C SER A 9 -17.85 -14.29 17.63
N ASP A 10 -18.08 -15.00 16.52
CA ASP A 10 -17.19 -16.06 16.03
C ASP A 10 -16.84 -15.91 14.53
N TRP A 11 -16.61 -14.69 14.04
CA TRP A 11 -16.09 -14.52 12.69
C TRP A 11 -14.56 -14.58 12.70
N GLU A 12 -14.00 -15.46 11.88
CA GLU A 12 -12.58 -15.48 11.51
C GLU A 12 -12.49 -14.94 10.08
N ILE A 13 -11.85 -13.79 9.88
CA ILE A 13 -11.47 -13.35 8.53
C ILE A 13 -10.04 -13.81 8.32
N CYS A 14 -9.81 -14.90 7.61
CA CYS A 14 -8.48 -15.22 7.11
C CYS A 14 -8.19 -14.35 5.89
N VAL A 15 -7.06 -13.64 5.89
CA VAL A 15 -6.59 -12.86 4.75
C VAL A 15 -5.20 -13.34 4.39
N ASP A 16 -5.06 -13.90 3.19
CA ASP A 16 -3.76 -14.08 2.57
C ASP A 16 -3.31 -12.71 2.04
N PHE A 17 -2.18 -12.22 2.54
CA PHE A 17 -1.54 -11.01 2.03
C PHE A 17 -0.12 -11.35 1.64
N ARG A 18 0.27 -11.01 0.41
CA ARG A 18 1.66 -11.08 -0.03
C ARG A 18 2.28 -9.70 0.00
N LEU A 19 3.43 -9.60 0.67
CA LEU A 19 4.26 -8.41 0.63
C LEU A 19 5.48 -8.70 -0.25
N PHE A 20 6.05 -7.64 -0.82
CA PHE A 20 7.20 -7.75 -1.68
C PHE A 20 8.26 -6.72 -1.31
N LEU A 21 9.52 -7.11 -1.43
CA LEU A 21 10.66 -6.20 -1.38
C LEU A 21 11.39 -6.25 -2.73
N LEU A 22 11.53 -5.11 -3.39
CA LEU A 22 12.19 -5.05 -4.70
C LEU A 22 13.71 -5.03 -4.55
N ASP A 23 14.40 -5.99 -5.16
CA ASP A 23 15.80 -5.85 -5.54
C ASP A 23 15.87 -4.95 -6.78
N GLN A 24 16.21 -3.68 -6.55
CA GLN A 24 16.21 -2.63 -7.58
C GLN A 24 17.34 -2.82 -8.61
N LYS A 25 18.37 -3.63 -8.29
CA LYS A 25 19.47 -3.95 -9.21
C LYS A 25 19.10 -5.07 -10.17
N LYS A 26 18.39 -6.08 -9.68
CA LYS A 26 17.98 -7.24 -10.48
C LYS A 26 16.60 -7.07 -11.11
N GLY A 27 15.82 -6.07 -10.68
CA GLY A 27 14.43 -5.89 -11.10
C GLY A 27 13.51 -7.02 -10.62
N LYS A 28 13.86 -7.65 -9.49
CA LYS A 28 13.14 -8.83 -8.98
C LYS A 28 12.56 -8.56 -7.61
N TYR A 29 11.35 -9.04 -7.38
CA TYR A 29 10.72 -8.98 -6.07
C TYR A 29 11.08 -10.21 -5.24
N LEU A 30 11.57 -9.98 -4.02
CA LEU A 30 11.54 -10.96 -2.95
C LEU A 30 10.09 -11.02 -2.45
N VAL A 31 9.45 -12.18 -2.63
CA VAL A 31 8.11 -12.44 -2.08
C VAL A 31 8.27 -12.77 -0.61
N LEU A 32 7.59 -11.99 0.24
CA LEU A 32 7.57 -12.16 1.68
C LEU A 32 6.32 -12.98 2.00
N GLU A 33 6.50 -14.29 2.14
CA GLU A 33 5.44 -15.22 2.54
C GLU A 33 5.58 -15.52 4.03
N ASP A 34 4.49 -15.33 4.79
CA ASP A 34 4.46 -15.72 6.20
C ASP A 34 4.49 -17.25 6.29
N ALA A 35 5.55 -17.80 6.91
CA ALA A 35 5.66 -19.23 7.17
C ALA A 35 4.50 -19.77 8.03
N PHE A 36 3.74 -18.88 8.68
CA PHE A 36 2.55 -19.18 9.49
C PHE A 36 1.21 -18.89 8.79
N ALA A 37 1.21 -18.57 7.49
CA ALA A 37 -0.01 -18.22 6.74
C ALA A 37 -1.14 -19.27 6.78
N LYS A 38 -0.84 -20.52 7.17
CA LYS A 38 -1.86 -21.57 7.32
C LYS A 38 -2.71 -21.50 8.60
N GLU A 39 -2.37 -20.64 9.58
CA GLU A 39 -3.07 -20.63 10.89
C GLU A 39 -3.51 -19.23 11.38
N ASN A 40 -3.46 -18.18 10.56
CA ASN A 40 -3.85 -16.84 11.01
C ASN A 40 -5.36 -16.58 10.86
N CYS A 41 -6.14 -17.22 11.74
CA CYS A 41 -7.52 -16.83 12.03
C CYS A 41 -7.51 -15.61 12.97
N PHE A 42 -7.97 -14.45 12.50
CA PHE A 42 -8.03 -13.25 13.35
C PHE A 42 -9.30 -13.27 14.22
N HIS A 43 -9.14 -13.50 15.52
CA HIS A 43 -10.19 -13.28 16.53
C HIS A 43 -10.16 -11.83 17.03
N GLY A 44 -11.32 -11.27 17.37
CA GLY A 44 -11.57 -9.84 17.61
C GLY A 44 -10.77 -9.15 18.74
N GLU A 45 -9.93 -9.87 19.49
CA GLU A 45 -9.12 -9.33 20.59
C GLU A 45 -7.60 -9.44 20.40
N MET A 46 -7.10 -9.95 19.26
CA MET A 46 -5.65 -10.09 19.06
C MET A 46 -5.00 -8.76 18.61
N LEU A 47 -4.34 -8.08 19.56
CA LEU A 47 -3.46 -6.91 19.34
C LEU A 47 -2.17 -7.21 18.54
N ARG A 48 -2.02 -8.40 17.95
CA ARG A 48 -0.87 -8.71 17.10
C ARG A 48 -1.18 -8.25 15.68
N SER A 49 -0.59 -7.14 15.27
CA SER A 49 -0.54 -6.78 13.86
C SER A 49 0.18 -7.89 13.10
N PRO A 50 -0.46 -8.58 12.14
CA PRO A 50 0.22 -9.59 11.34
C PRO A 50 1.33 -8.93 10.51
N GLY A 51 2.51 -9.56 10.50
CA GLY A 51 3.72 -9.02 9.87
C GLY A 51 4.96 -9.86 10.18
N PHE A 52 6.11 -9.42 9.68
CA PHE A 52 7.40 -10.11 9.80
C PHE A 52 8.29 -9.37 10.81
N ASP A 53 8.44 -9.89 12.02
CA ASP A 53 9.31 -9.31 13.06
C ASP A 53 10.81 -9.60 12.82
N ASN A 54 11.11 -10.63 12.03
CA ASN A 54 12.47 -10.97 11.59
C ASN A 54 12.51 -11.25 10.08
N LEU A 55 12.11 -10.25 9.28
CA LEU A 55 12.03 -10.33 7.83
C LEU A 55 13.40 -10.59 7.16
N MET A 56 14.39 -9.78 7.51
CA MET A 56 15.78 -9.91 7.08
C MET A 56 16.70 -9.14 8.04
N SER A 57 17.98 -9.49 8.06
CA SER A 57 18.93 -8.74 8.87
C SER A 57 19.15 -7.32 8.30
N LEU A 58 19.43 -6.36 9.17
CA LEU A 58 19.75 -4.99 8.74
C LEU A 58 21.03 -4.97 7.88
N GLU A 59 21.98 -5.84 8.17
CA GLU A 59 23.20 -6.02 7.39
C GLU A 59 22.85 -6.41 5.95
N GLU A 60 22.02 -7.43 5.76
CA GLU A 60 21.60 -7.88 4.43
C GLU A 60 20.75 -6.84 3.69
N PHE A 61 19.86 -6.14 4.41
CA PHE A 61 18.99 -5.10 3.83
C PHE A 61 19.78 -3.90 3.30
N THR A 62 20.77 -3.46 4.08
CA THR A 62 21.58 -2.27 3.76
C THR A 62 22.84 -2.60 2.98
N ASP A 63 23.16 -3.88 2.78
CA ASP A 63 24.28 -4.30 1.95
C ASP A 63 24.10 -3.76 0.52
N ALA A 64 25.05 -2.92 0.11
CA ALA A 64 25.07 -2.34 -1.20
C ALA A 64 25.12 -3.40 -2.32
N SER A 65 25.50 -4.66 -2.08
CA SER A 65 25.42 -5.72 -3.08
C SER A 65 23.99 -6.21 -3.36
N ASN A 66 23.07 -6.05 -2.41
CA ASN A 66 21.75 -6.70 -2.43
C ASN A 66 20.62 -5.88 -3.09
N GLY A 67 20.89 -4.62 -3.45
CA GLY A 67 19.97 -3.83 -4.29
C GLY A 67 18.63 -3.45 -3.65
N TYR A 68 18.40 -3.81 -2.38
CA TYR A 68 17.19 -3.45 -1.65
C TYR A 68 17.14 -1.96 -1.30
N VAL A 69 18.29 -1.39 -0.93
CA VAL A 69 18.49 0.05 -0.76
C VAL A 69 19.37 0.57 -1.90
N VAL A 70 18.82 1.44 -2.74
CA VAL A 70 19.52 2.13 -3.84
C VAL A 70 19.16 3.60 -3.77
N ASP A 71 20.17 4.47 -3.78
CA ASP A 71 20.01 5.93 -3.69
C ASP A 71 19.16 6.39 -2.47
N ASP A 72 19.37 5.76 -1.31
CA ASP A 72 18.60 6.00 -0.07
C ASP A 72 17.10 5.70 -0.20
N THR A 73 16.72 4.89 -1.19
CA THR A 73 15.35 4.44 -1.41
C THR A 73 15.25 2.93 -1.33
N CYS A 74 14.13 2.45 -0.79
CA CYS A 74 13.71 1.06 -0.85
C CYS A 74 12.26 1.02 -1.36
N VAL A 75 11.88 -0.08 -2.01
CA VAL A 75 10.56 -0.21 -2.62
C VAL A 75 9.87 -1.45 -2.07
N PHE A 76 8.74 -1.22 -1.40
CA PHE A 76 7.84 -2.25 -0.90
C PHE A 76 6.61 -2.36 -1.79
N GLY A 77 6.16 -3.60 -2.02
CA GLY A 77 4.93 -3.92 -2.75
C GLY A 77 3.95 -4.71 -1.89
N ALA A 78 2.69 -4.72 -2.29
CA ALA A 78 1.64 -5.56 -1.70
C ALA A 78 0.72 -6.10 -2.80
N GLU A 79 0.24 -7.34 -2.62
CA GLU A 79 -0.74 -7.96 -3.52
C GLU A 79 -2.18 -7.63 -3.10
N VAL A 80 -3.05 -7.44 -4.10
CA VAL A 80 -4.49 -7.34 -3.90
C VAL A 80 -5.13 -8.61 -4.44
N GLU A 81 -5.49 -9.51 -3.52
CA GLU A 81 -6.14 -10.76 -3.89
C GLU A 81 -7.62 -10.58 -4.26
N GLN A 82 -8.14 -11.52 -5.05
CA GLN A 82 -9.56 -11.58 -5.44
C GLN A 82 -10.06 -10.24 -6.02
N PHE A 83 -9.22 -9.54 -6.79
CA PHE A 83 -9.50 -8.20 -7.34
C PHE A 83 -10.85 -8.10 -8.06
N SER A 84 -11.25 -9.16 -8.78
CA SER A 84 -12.54 -9.24 -9.47
C SER A 84 -13.77 -9.21 -8.54
N LYS A 85 -13.60 -9.50 -7.24
CA LYS A 85 -14.65 -9.47 -6.22
C LYS A 85 -14.75 -8.13 -5.51
N LEU A 86 -13.88 -7.16 -5.82
CA LEU A 86 -13.93 -5.83 -5.21
C LEU A 86 -15.18 -5.09 -5.67
N LYS A 87 -16.09 -4.80 -4.73
CA LYS A 87 -17.38 -4.13 -4.99
C LYS A 87 -17.46 -2.68 -4.51
N ALA A 88 -16.72 -2.31 -3.46
CA ALA A 88 -16.69 -0.94 -2.96
C ALA A 88 -16.09 0.03 -3.99
N GLU A 89 -16.46 1.30 -3.85
CA GLU A 89 -15.95 2.40 -4.69
C GLU A 89 -14.42 2.52 -4.58
N TYR A 90 -13.91 2.41 -3.36
CA TYR A 90 -12.47 2.43 -3.08
C TYR A 90 -12.10 1.58 -1.86
N TYR A 91 -10.81 1.27 -1.78
CA TYR A 91 -10.17 0.57 -0.68
C TYR A 91 -8.97 1.39 -0.19
N VAL A 92 -8.68 1.30 1.11
CA VAL A 92 -7.57 2.02 1.74
C VAL A 92 -6.59 1.00 2.30
N SER A 93 -5.30 1.21 2.07
CA SER A 93 -4.25 0.38 2.66
C SER A 93 -4.16 0.59 4.17
N LYS A 94 -3.39 -0.26 4.86
CA LYS A 94 -2.87 0.09 6.18
C LYS A 94 -2.03 1.38 6.07
N THR A 95 -2.04 2.16 7.15
CA THR A 95 -1.20 3.34 7.28
C THR A 95 0.25 2.96 7.47
N PHE A 96 1.17 3.68 6.82
CA PHE A 96 2.62 3.54 6.98
C PHE A 96 3.27 4.89 7.26
N ASN A 97 4.42 4.88 7.93
CA ASN A 97 5.15 6.10 8.29
C ASN A 97 6.30 6.33 7.30
N ALA A 98 6.45 7.55 6.80
CA ALA A 98 7.62 7.98 6.03
C ALA A 98 7.79 9.50 6.13
N GLY A 99 9.01 9.97 6.37
CA GLY A 99 9.31 11.40 6.50
C GLY A 99 8.49 12.10 7.59
N ASP A 100 8.36 11.46 8.77
CA ASP A 100 7.55 11.92 9.91
C ASP A 100 6.06 12.14 9.60
N GLN A 101 5.56 11.57 8.51
CA GLN A 101 4.17 11.63 8.10
C GLN A 101 3.56 10.23 8.03
N LYS A 102 2.25 10.18 8.26
CA LYS A 102 1.45 8.97 8.09
C LYS A 102 0.77 8.97 6.73
N TRP A 103 1.04 7.95 5.95
CA TRP A 103 0.60 7.78 4.59
C TRP A 103 -0.32 6.57 4.44
N GLN A 104 -1.17 6.59 3.43
CA GLN A 104 -2.00 5.47 3.00
C GLN A 104 -2.16 5.53 1.47
N ILE A 105 -2.42 4.37 0.88
CA ILE A 105 -2.75 4.24 -0.54
C ILE A 105 -4.27 4.08 -0.67
N LEU A 106 -4.87 4.81 -1.60
CA LEU A 106 -6.26 4.61 -2.01
C LEU A 106 -6.29 3.92 -3.36
N LEU A 107 -7.06 2.83 -3.44
CA LEU A 107 -7.31 2.07 -4.66
C LEU A 107 -8.77 2.24 -5.06
N TYR A 108 -9.02 2.75 -6.27
CA TYR A 108 -10.33 2.83 -6.89
C TYR A 108 -10.37 1.84 -8.08
N PRO A 109 -10.89 0.61 -7.88
CA PRO A 109 -10.83 -0.44 -8.91
C PRO A 109 -11.52 -0.06 -10.22
N LYS A 110 -12.54 0.80 -10.15
CA LYS A 110 -13.30 1.31 -11.30
C LYS A 110 -12.94 2.75 -11.66
N GLY A 111 -11.86 3.28 -11.10
CA GLY A 111 -11.37 4.62 -11.39
C GLY A 111 -12.02 5.72 -10.57
N TYR A 112 -11.43 6.91 -10.65
CA TYR A 112 -11.89 8.10 -9.96
C TYR A 112 -11.70 9.34 -10.85
N GLY A 113 -12.57 10.35 -10.69
CA GLY A 113 -12.50 11.58 -11.46
C GLY A 113 -12.61 11.34 -12.97
N GLU A 114 -11.64 11.84 -13.75
CA GLU A 114 -11.59 11.71 -15.21
C GLU A 114 -11.52 10.25 -15.70
N GLY A 115 -10.92 9.35 -14.90
CA GLY A 115 -10.78 7.93 -15.22
C GLY A 115 -11.96 7.06 -14.77
N ASN A 116 -13.01 7.64 -14.21
CA ASN A 116 -14.14 6.88 -13.66
C ASN A 116 -14.80 5.99 -14.73
N GLY A 117 -14.97 4.72 -14.41
CA GLY A 117 -15.53 3.68 -15.27
C GLY A 117 -14.61 3.17 -16.37
N THR A 118 -13.44 3.79 -16.58
CA THR A 118 -12.57 3.51 -17.74
C THR A 118 -11.15 3.11 -17.36
N HIS A 119 -10.65 3.54 -16.20
CA HIS A 119 -9.28 3.30 -15.75
C HIS A 119 -9.25 2.80 -14.31
N LEU A 120 -8.19 2.11 -13.93
CA LEU A 120 -7.82 1.94 -12.53
C LEU A 120 -7.31 3.28 -11.99
N SER A 121 -7.62 3.64 -10.74
CA SER A 121 -7.00 4.82 -10.11
C SER A 121 -6.40 4.48 -8.77
N ILE A 122 -5.17 4.97 -8.54
CA ILE A 122 -4.39 4.75 -7.31
C ILE A 122 -3.83 6.10 -6.86
N PHE A 123 -3.90 6.37 -5.56
CA PHE A 123 -3.45 7.63 -4.98
C PHE A 123 -2.62 7.39 -3.72
N LEU A 124 -1.60 8.22 -3.51
CA LEU A 124 -0.95 8.39 -2.21
C LEU A 124 -1.67 9.51 -1.44
N SER A 125 -1.96 9.29 -0.15
CA SER A 125 -2.67 10.24 0.71
C SER A 125 -2.13 10.26 2.13
N LEU A 126 -2.32 11.39 2.82
CA LEU A 126 -2.05 11.53 4.25
C LEU A 126 -3.17 10.88 5.07
N ALA A 127 -2.83 9.94 5.94
CA ALA A 127 -3.79 9.19 6.75
C ALA A 127 -4.38 10.03 7.90
N ASP A 128 -3.53 10.75 8.63
CA ASP A 128 -3.93 11.58 9.78
C ASP A 128 -4.37 12.99 9.36
N TRP A 129 -5.05 13.11 8.22
CA TRP A 129 -5.47 14.43 7.75
C TRP A 129 -6.48 15.06 8.73
N LYS A 130 -6.05 16.13 9.40
CA LYS A 130 -6.92 17.03 10.16
C LYS A 130 -6.86 18.41 9.52
N PRO A 131 -8.00 19.07 9.26
CA PRO A 131 -8.01 20.47 8.83
C PRO A 131 -7.60 21.38 9.99
N THR A 132 -6.30 21.46 10.28
CA THR A 132 -5.69 22.37 11.26
C THR A 132 -4.90 23.47 10.52
N PRO A 133 -4.45 24.56 11.19
CA PRO A 133 -4.23 25.88 10.57
C PRO A 133 -3.21 25.93 9.41
N PRO A 134 -3.23 27.01 8.60
CA PRO A 134 -2.93 27.00 7.16
C PRO A 134 -1.44 27.12 6.80
N VAL A 135 -0.56 26.24 7.30
CA VAL A 135 0.90 26.47 7.07
C VAL A 135 1.76 25.26 6.69
N SER A 136 1.35 24.01 6.89
CA SER A 136 2.18 22.87 6.50
C SER A 136 1.94 22.46 5.05
N LYS A 137 2.85 22.84 4.15
CA LYS A 137 3.01 22.21 2.83
C LYS A 137 3.96 21.03 2.97
N ILE A 138 3.53 19.84 2.58
CA ILE A 138 4.38 18.66 2.54
C ILE A 138 4.71 18.38 1.09
N PHE A 139 5.99 18.48 0.74
CA PHE A 139 6.47 18.10 -0.58
C PHE A 139 6.90 16.65 -0.54
N ALA A 140 6.29 15.80 -1.36
CA ALA A 140 6.72 14.42 -1.52
C ALA A 140 6.97 14.12 -2.99
N VAL A 141 8.07 13.42 -3.23
CA VAL A 141 8.33 12.72 -4.49
C VAL A 141 8.07 11.25 -4.20
N PHE A 142 7.23 10.62 -4.99
CA PHE A 142 6.85 9.24 -4.80
C PHE A 142 6.65 8.56 -6.14
N SER A 143 6.80 7.25 -6.14
CA SER A 143 6.52 6.40 -7.29
C SER A 143 5.45 5.39 -6.91
N LEU A 144 4.54 5.11 -7.84
CA LEU A 144 3.56 4.03 -7.74
C LEU A 144 3.82 3.07 -8.88
N SER A 145 3.81 1.78 -8.59
CA SER A 145 4.11 0.74 -9.58
C SER A 145 3.03 -0.34 -9.59
N ILE A 146 2.74 -0.87 -10.78
CA ILE A 146 1.93 -2.07 -10.97
C ILE A 146 2.82 -3.14 -11.59
N VAL A 147 2.85 -4.31 -10.96
CA VAL A 147 3.66 -5.44 -11.41
C VAL A 147 2.90 -6.25 -12.46
N ASP A 148 3.52 -6.47 -13.61
CA ASP A 148 3.10 -7.47 -14.58
C ASP A 148 3.61 -8.85 -14.14
N GLN A 149 2.70 -9.61 -13.54
CA GLN A 149 3.00 -10.94 -13.00
C GLN A 149 3.41 -11.96 -14.08
N LYS A 150 3.07 -11.76 -15.36
CA LYS A 150 3.39 -12.72 -16.43
C LYS A 150 4.80 -12.53 -16.97
N HIS A 151 5.23 -11.29 -17.10
CA HIS A 151 6.51 -10.95 -17.72
C HIS A 151 7.59 -10.62 -16.69
N ALA A 152 7.27 -10.72 -15.39
CA ALA A 152 8.14 -10.29 -14.29
C ALA A 152 8.64 -8.84 -14.48
N ASP A 153 7.77 -8.01 -15.04
CA ASP A 153 8.01 -6.60 -15.34
C ASP A 153 7.11 -5.74 -14.46
N HIS A 154 7.25 -4.42 -14.53
CA HIS A 154 6.39 -3.50 -13.82
C HIS A 154 6.34 -2.15 -14.52
N GLU A 155 5.16 -1.55 -14.52
CA GLU A 155 5.01 -0.15 -14.92
C GLU A 155 5.12 0.72 -13.67
N THR A 156 5.94 1.76 -13.73
CA THR A 156 6.17 2.71 -12.64
C THR A 156 5.86 4.12 -13.09
N TRP A 157 5.09 4.84 -12.28
CA TRP A 157 4.82 6.26 -12.48
C TRP A 157 5.33 7.07 -11.30
N THR A 158 6.20 8.04 -11.57
CA THR A 158 6.76 8.95 -10.57
C THR A 158 6.03 10.28 -10.59
N SER A 159 5.74 10.82 -9.40
CA SER A 159 5.07 12.10 -9.23
C SER A 159 5.74 12.92 -8.14
N LYS A 160 5.72 14.25 -8.32
CA LYS A 160 6.08 15.22 -7.30
C LYS A 160 4.84 16.01 -6.95
N HIS A 161 4.42 15.93 -5.69
CA HIS A 161 3.20 16.59 -5.23
C HIS A 161 3.42 17.44 -3.99
N CYS A 162 2.71 18.57 -3.92
CA CYS A 162 2.64 19.41 -2.74
C CYS A 162 1.32 19.15 -2.03
N PHE A 163 1.37 18.32 -0.98
CA PHE A 163 0.23 18.04 -0.12
C PHE A 163 -0.07 19.25 0.75
N THR A 164 -1.33 19.67 0.77
CA THR A 164 -1.82 20.85 1.51
C THR A 164 -3.17 20.55 2.14
N THR A 165 -3.67 21.46 2.98
CA THR A 165 -5.03 21.37 3.52
C THR A 165 -6.12 21.28 2.45
N LYS A 166 -5.86 21.77 1.23
CA LYS A 166 -6.79 21.73 0.09
C LYS A 166 -6.50 20.61 -0.91
N SER A 167 -5.32 19.99 -0.86
CA SER A 167 -4.89 18.96 -1.81
C SER A 167 -4.26 17.79 -1.06
N ARG A 168 -5.04 16.72 -0.88
CA ARG A 168 -4.70 15.58 -0.02
C ARG A 168 -4.17 14.37 -0.77
N HIS A 169 -4.50 14.26 -2.06
CA HIS A 169 -4.15 13.12 -2.88
C HIS A 169 -3.07 13.52 -3.88
N GLY A 170 -1.96 12.79 -3.86
CA GLY A 170 -0.98 12.83 -4.93
C GLY A 170 -1.41 11.87 -6.02
N VAL A 171 -1.40 12.33 -7.26
CA VAL A 171 -1.73 11.52 -8.44
C VAL A 171 -0.45 11.34 -9.25
N CYS A 172 -0.21 10.12 -9.73
CA CYS A 172 0.71 9.89 -10.83
C CYS A 172 -0.06 9.97 -12.14
N ARG A 173 0.33 10.86 -13.04
CA ARG A 173 -0.22 10.91 -14.40
C ARG A 173 0.68 10.09 -15.31
N SER A 174 0.12 9.24 -16.17
CA SER A 174 0.92 8.68 -17.26
C SER A 174 1.32 9.84 -18.17
N SER A 175 2.62 10.00 -18.37
CA SER A 175 3.11 10.80 -19.48
C SER A 175 3.16 9.85 -20.65
N LEU A 176 2.09 9.79 -21.45
CA LEU A 176 2.19 9.19 -22.77
C LEU A 176 3.16 10.06 -23.57
N VAL A 177 4.29 9.48 -23.97
CA VAL A 177 5.07 9.96 -25.11
C VAL A 177 4.48 9.32 -26.36
#